data_AF-A0A0N9UT50-F1
#
_entry.id   AF-A0A0N9UT50-F1
#
_cell.length_a   1.000
_cell.length_b   1.000
_cell.length_c   1.000
_cell.angle_alpha   90.00
_cell.angle_beta   90.00
_cell.angle_gamma   90.00
#
_symmetry.space_group_name_H-M   'P 1'
#
loop_
_entity.id
_entity.type
_entity.pdbx_description
1 polymer ?
#
loop_
_entity_poly.entity_id
_entity_poly.type
_entity_poly.pdbx_seq_one_letter_code
_entity_poly.pdbx_strand_id
1 'polypeptide(L)'
;MNSWRNLVPAPLAAPETRGLKAARLRTMTGLFLVAALVVSFGALRALIGIFALALFAGATTFALVQGVLWVRAKNAADDAWLMRERDDAL
;
A
#
# COMPACT_ATOMS: atom_id res chain seq x y z
N MET A 1 -3.26 9.78 -32.14
CA MET A 1 -2.63 8.96 -31.09
C MET A 1 -2.03 9.90 -30.04
N ASN A 2 -2.53 9.87 -28.80
CA ASN A 2 -2.28 10.92 -27.81
C ASN A 2 -0.81 10.99 -27.36
N SER A 3 -0.09 11.99 -27.87
CA SER A 3 1.30 12.37 -27.56
C SER A 3 1.56 12.64 -26.07
N TRP A 4 0.50 12.83 -25.28
CA TRP A 4 0.55 13.11 -23.84
C TRP A 4 1.14 11.98 -22.99
N ARG A 5 1.08 10.72 -23.43
CA ARG A 5 1.67 9.59 -22.69
C ARG A 5 3.20 9.57 -22.72
N ASN A 6 3.81 10.22 -23.72
CA ASN A 6 5.26 10.26 -23.89
C ASN A 6 5.90 11.50 -23.22
N LEU A 7 5.09 12.40 -22.65
CA LEU A 7 5.56 13.60 -21.95
C LEU A 7 5.99 13.33 -20.50
N VAL A 8 5.77 12.11 -19.99
CA VAL A 8 6.29 11.69 -18.69
C VAL A 8 7.48 10.77 -18.94
N PRO A 9 8.74 11.24 -18.83
CA PRO A 9 9.89 10.36 -18.77
C PRO A 9 9.92 9.74 -17.37
N ALA A 10 8.91 8.94 -17.04
CA ALA A 10 8.96 8.07 -15.89
C ALA A 10 9.37 6.70 -16.43
N PRO A 11 10.46 6.09 -15.93
CA PRO A 11 10.65 4.66 -16.12
C PRO A 11 9.38 4.01 -15.59
N LEU A 12 8.63 3.37 -16.49
CA LEU A 12 7.34 2.78 -16.18
C LEU A 12 7.56 1.83 -15.00
N ALA A 13 6.92 2.15 -13.86
CA ALA A 13 7.05 1.37 -12.63
C ALA A 13 6.98 -0.13 -12.95
N ALA A 14 7.81 -0.93 -12.28
CA ALA A 14 7.99 -2.34 -12.61
C ALA A 14 6.63 -3.05 -12.75
N PRO A 15 6.44 -3.91 -13.78
CA PRO A 15 5.20 -4.65 -13.97
C PRO A 15 4.75 -5.31 -12.67
N GLU A 16 3.54 -4.99 -12.22
CA GLU A 16 3.10 -5.37 -10.88
C GLU A 16 2.80 -6.88 -10.81
N THR A 17 3.61 -7.61 -10.05
CA THR A 17 3.38 -9.04 -9.82
C THR A 17 2.08 -9.27 -9.03
N ARG A 18 1.48 -10.47 -9.17
CA ARG A 18 0.26 -10.83 -8.44
C ARG A 18 0.42 -10.68 -6.92
N GLY A 19 1.61 -11.01 -6.39
CA GLY A 19 1.94 -10.86 -4.97
C GLY A 19 1.99 -9.40 -4.51
N LEU A 20 2.60 -8.54 -5.32
CA LEU A 20 2.71 -7.11 -5.01
C LEU A 20 1.34 -6.40 -5.07
N LYS A 21 0.50 -6.79 -6.04
CA LYS A 21 -0.89 -6.35 -6.12
C LYS A 21 -1.70 -6.76 -4.89
N ALA A 22 -1.59 -8.01 -4.45
CA ALA A 22 -2.27 -8.49 -3.25
C ALA A 22 -1.78 -7.76 -1.98
N ALA A 23 -0.47 -7.45 -1.88
CA ALA A 23 0.08 -6.66 -0.79
C ALA A 23 -0.43 -5.21 -0.81
N ARG A 24 -0.55 -4.59 -2.00
CA ARG A 24 -1.15 -3.26 -2.16
C ARG A 24 -2.60 -3.25 -1.68
N LEU A 25 -3.41 -4.21 -2.14
CA LEU A 25 -4.82 -4.32 -1.75
C LEU A 25 -4.97 -4.49 -0.24
N ARG A 26 -4.19 -5.38 0.39
CA ARG A 26 -4.19 -5.53 1.86
C ARG A 26 -3.85 -4.22 2.58
N THR A 27 -2.86 -3.48 2.08
CA THR A 27 -2.47 -2.17 2.63
C THR A 27 -3.62 -1.17 2.51
N MET A 28 -4.24 -1.05 1.34
CA MET A 28 -5.39 -0.18 1.12
C MET A 28 -6.56 -0.56 2.02
N THR A 29 -6.92 -1.84 2.09
CA THR A 29 -8.00 -2.33 2.97
C THR A 29 -7.70 -2.02 4.43
N GLY A 30 -6.46 -2.22 4.90
CA GLY A 30 -6.05 -1.86 6.25
C GLY A 30 -6.22 -0.37 6.54
N LEU A 31 -5.81 0.50 5.62
CA LEU A 31 -5.99 1.95 5.75
C LEU A 31 -7.47 2.37 5.74
N PHE A 32 -8.27 1.78 4.86
CA PHE A 32 -9.72 2.02 4.84
C PHE A 32 -10.39 1.57 6.13
N LEU A 33 -9.99 0.42 6.68
CA LEU A 33 -10.49 -0.05 7.97
C LEU A 33 -10.12 0.92 9.09
N VAL A 34 -8.88 1.38 9.15
CA VAL A 34 -8.45 2.38 10.14
C VAL A 34 -9.27 3.67 9.99
N ALA A 35 -9.45 4.17 8.77
CA ALA A 35 -10.26 5.37 8.52
C ALA A 35 -11.71 5.19 8.98
N ALA A 36 -12.33 4.04 8.67
CA ALA A 36 -13.67 3.71 9.13
C ALA A 36 -13.76 3.66 10.66
N LEU A 37 -12.75 3.07 11.33
CA LEU A 37 -12.69 3.02 12.79
C LEU A 37 -12.51 4.41 13.41
N VAL A 38 -11.73 5.31 12.81
CA VAL A 38 -11.60 6.71 13.28
C VAL A 38 -12.95 7.42 13.22
N VAL A 39 -13.64 7.36 12.08
CA VAL A 39 -14.93 8.04 11.87
C VAL A 39 -16.02 7.48 12.79
N SER A 40 -16.02 6.17 13.00
CA SER A 40 -17.05 5.47 13.79
C SER A 40 -16.65 5.19 15.26
N PHE A 41 -15.50 5.70 15.74
CA PHE A 41 -14.93 5.27 17.02
C PHE A 41 -15.88 5.50 18.22
N GLY A 42 -16.59 6.62 18.25
CA GLY A 42 -17.55 6.93 19.31
C GLY A 42 -18.70 5.93 19.38
N ALA A 43 -19.33 5.64 18.24
CA ALA A 43 -20.41 4.66 18.13
C ALA A 43 -19.92 3.24 18.46
N LEU A 44 -18.75 2.88 17.95
CA LEU A 44 -18.13 1.59 18.22
C LEU A 44 -17.79 1.42 19.71
N ARG A 45 -17.20 2.44 20.34
CA ARG A 45 -16.92 2.43 21.78
C ARG A 45 -18.20 2.35 22.62
N ALA A 46 -19.30 2.97 22.19
CA ALA A 46 -20.59 2.82 22.87
C ALA A 46 -21.12 1.38 22.80
N LEU A 47 -20.87 0.67 21.69
CA LEU A 47 -21.33 -0.71 21.47
C LEU A 47 -20.47 -1.77 22.19
N ILE A 48 -19.14 -1.66 22.10
CA ILE A 48 -18.21 -2.70 22.59
C ILE A 48 -17.23 -2.23 23.67
N GLY A 49 -17.38 -0.99 24.16
CA GLY A 49 -16.57 -0.46 25.26
C GLY A 49 -15.08 -0.45 24.95
N ILE A 50 -14.28 -0.97 25.89
CA ILE A 50 -12.81 -0.97 25.82
C ILE A 50 -12.26 -1.79 24.65
N PHE A 51 -13.01 -2.78 24.16
CA PHE A 51 -12.61 -3.58 23.00
C PHE A 51 -12.50 -2.75 21.72
N ALA A 52 -13.20 -1.61 21.62
CA ALA A 52 -13.05 -0.68 20.50
C ALA A 52 -11.62 -0.15 20.39
N LEU A 53 -10.97 0.13 21.53
CA LEU A 53 -9.58 0.59 21.55
C LEU A 53 -8.62 -0.51 21.12
N ALA A 54 -8.85 -1.75 21.59
CA ALA A 54 -8.04 -2.90 21.19
C ALA A 54 -8.16 -3.18 19.68
N LEU A 55 -9.37 -3.11 19.14
CA LEU A 55 -9.63 -3.26 17.70
C LEU A 55 -8.96 -2.14 16.89
N PHE A 56 -9.06 -0.89 17.36
CA PHE A 56 -8.39 0.24 16.73
C PHE A 56 -6.87 0.06 16.71
N ALA A 57 -6.26 -0.23 17.86
CA ALA A 57 -4.82 -0.44 17.97
C ALA A 57 -4.34 -1.62 17.09
N GLY A 58 -5.10 -2.71 17.05
CA GLY A 58 -4.81 -3.86 16.20
C GLY A 58 -4.87 -3.52 14.71
N ALA A 59 -5.92 -2.84 14.27
CA ALA A 59 -6.08 -2.42 12.87
C ALA A 59 -4.98 -1.44 12.44
N THR A 60 -4.64 -0.46 13.29
CA THR A 60 -3.55 0.48 13.03
C THR A 60 -2.21 -0.24 12.95
N THR A 61 -1.92 -1.14 13.90
CA THR A 61 -0.66 -1.93 13.89
C THR A 61 -0.56 -2.76 12.62
N PHE A 62 -1.63 -3.44 12.23
CA PHE A 62 -1.69 -4.19 10.99
C PHE A 62 -1.41 -3.30 9.76
N ALA A 63 -2.09 -2.15 9.65
CA ALA A 63 -1.92 -1.24 8.53
C ALA A 63 -0.48 -0.70 8.42
N LEU A 64 0.14 -0.37 9.56
CA LEU A 64 1.54 0.10 9.61
C LEU A 64 2.51 -0.99 9.16
N VAL A 65 2.43 -2.18 9.74
CA VAL A 65 3.30 -3.31 9.38
C VAL A 65 3.12 -3.69 7.92
N GLN A 66 1.86 -3.83 7.47
CA GLN A 66 1.55 -4.20 6.11
C GLN A 66 2.00 -3.14 5.10
N GLY A 67 1.87 -1.85 5.45
CA GLY A 67 2.35 -0.73 4.63
C GLY A 67 3.85 -0.73 4.48
N VAL A 68 4.61 -0.89 5.58
CA VAL A 68 6.09 -0.96 5.53
C VAL A 68 6.56 -2.14 4.67
N LEU A 69 5.95 -3.32 4.85
CA LEU A 69 6.29 -4.50 4.05
C LEU A 69 6.00 -4.30 2.56
N TRP A 70 4.86 -3.68 2.23
CA TRP A 70 4.49 -3.40 0.85
C TRP A 70 5.43 -2.38 0.20
N VAL A 71 5.75 -1.27 0.89
CA VAL A 71 6.69 -0.25 0.38
C VAL A 71 8.06 -0.84 0.11
N ARG A 72 8.59 -1.66 1.04
CA ARG A 72 9.88 -2.35 0.85
C ARG A 72 9.87 -3.27 -0.36
N ALA A 73 8.83 -4.09 -0.49
CA ALA A 73 8.69 -4.99 -1.64
C ALA A 73 8.51 -4.23 -2.96
N LYS A 74 7.82 -3.09 -2.92
CA LYS A 74 7.61 -2.24 -4.09
C LYS A 74 8.93 -1.61 -4.54
N ASN A 75 9.67 -1.00 -3.62
CA ASN A 75 10.96 -0.39 -3.91
C ASN A 75 11.96 -1.42 -4.46
N ALA A 76 12.04 -2.60 -3.86
CA ALA A 76 12.92 -3.66 -4.37
C ALA A 76 12.56 -4.11 -5.80
N ALA A 77 11.27 -4.15 -6.14
CA ALA A 77 10.82 -4.48 -7.48
C ALA A 77 11.12 -3.36 -8.48
N ASP A 78 10.96 -2.10 -8.07
CA ASP A 78 11.26 -0.93 -8.90
C ASP A 78 12.77 -0.80 -9.14
N ASP A 79 13.60 -0.98 -8.10
CA ASP A 79 15.06 -0.97 -8.21
C ASP A 79 15.55 -2.06 -9.17
N ALA A 80 15.02 -3.28 -9.07
CA ALA A 80 15.37 -4.39 -9.97
C ALA A 80 14.99 -4.09 -11.44
N TRP A 81 13.87 -3.41 -11.66
CA TRP A 81 13.44 -3.02 -13.01
C TRP A 81 14.33 -1.92 -13.60
N LEU A 82 14.65 -0.90 -12.81
CA LEU A 82 15.52 0.20 -13.22
C LEU A 82 16.94 -0.28 -13.56
N MET A 83 17.48 -1.21 -12.78
CA MET A 83 18.83 -1.75 -13.02
C MET A 83 18.87 -2.67 -14.24
N ARG A 84 17.78 -3.40 -14.55
CA ARG A 84 17.69 -4.20 -15.78
C ARG A 84 17.80 -3.33 -17.04
N GLU A 85 17.07 -2.22 -17.11
CA GLU A 85 17.12 -1.31 -18.28
C GLU A 85 18.52 -0.70 -18.48
N ARG A 86 19.27 -0.47 -17.39
CA ARG A 86 20.66 0.01 -17.48
C ARG A 86 21.59 -1.03 -18.09
N ASP A 87 21.43 -2.29 -17.70
CA ASP A 87 22.31 -3.38 -18.16
C ASP A 87 22.01 -3.78 -19.62
N ASP A 88 20.76 -3.62 -20.10
CA ASP A 88 20.38 -3.83 -21.52
C ASP A 88 20.87 -2.69 -22.46
N ALA A 89 21.30 -1.56 -21.90
CA ALA A 89 21.78 -0.38 -22.65
C ALA A 89 23.31 -0.31 -22.84
N LEU A 90 24.05 -1.27 -22.26
CA LEU A 90 25.51 -1.43 -22.37
C LEU A 90 25.86 -2.56 -23.34
#